data_AF-A0A966T4E9-F1
#
_entry.id   AF-A0A966T4E9-F1
#
_cell.length_a   1.000
_cell.length_b   1.000
_cell.length_c   1.000
_cell.angle_alpha   90.00
_cell.angle_beta   90.00
_cell.angle_gamma   90.00
#
_symmetry.space_group_name_H-M   'P 1'
#
loop_
_entity.id
_entity.type
_entity.pdbx_description
1 polymer ?
#
loop_
_entity_poly.entity_id
_entity_poly.type
_entity_poly.pdbx_seq_one_letter_code
_entity_poly.pdbx_strand_id
1 'polypeptide(L)' 'MVDTETTGLSTDDDRVLQIGVVVARGDGSVEHQFVTYLKRLTWGFGHVGAFHVHGITRRQLRKGMKP' A
#
# COMPACT_ATOMS: atom_id res chain seq x y z
N MET A 1 -8.30 12.21 2.39
CA MET A 1 -8.13 10.98 3.18
C MET A 1 -6.94 10.22 2.62
N VAL A 2 -6.12 9.65 3.50
CA VAL A 2 -5.01 8.79 3.12
C VAL A 2 -5.14 7.49 3.91
N ASP A 3 -4.96 6.38 3.20
CA ASP A 3 -4.94 5.05 3.79
C ASP A 3 -3.73 4.27 3.25
N THR A 4 -3.19 3.38 4.06
CA THR A 4 -1.99 2.63 3.73
C THR A 4 -2.10 1.18 4.14
N GLU A 5 -1.67 0.31 3.23
CA GLU A 5 -1.46 -1.10 3.54
C GLU A 5 0.01 -1.36 3.78
N THR A 6 0.35 -2.17 4.76
CA THR A 6 1.73 -2.38 5.23
C THR A 6 2.06 -3.87 5.36
N THR A 7 3.35 -4.19 5.48
CA THR A 7 3.78 -5.56 5.81
C THR A 7 3.37 -6.01 7.22
N GLY A 8 3.02 -5.07 8.10
CA GLY A 8 2.68 -5.29 9.50
C GLY A 8 2.45 -3.97 10.25
N LEU A 9 2.47 -3.99 11.58
CA LEU A 9 2.08 -2.85 12.42
C LEU A 9 3.28 -2.05 12.99
N SER A 10 4.53 -2.48 12.79
CA SER A 10 5.72 -1.80 13.30
C SER A 10 6.09 -0.60 12.45
N THR A 11 6.18 0.59 13.05
CA THR A 11 6.60 1.81 12.31
C THR A 11 8.07 1.76 11.86
N ASP A 12 8.90 1.00 12.56
CA ASP A 12 10.35 0.98 12.34
C ASP A 12 10.77 -0.12 11.36
N ASP A 13 10.10 -1.27 11.44
CA ASP A 13 10.48 -2.49 10.70
C ASP A 13 9.57 -2.77 9.51
N ASP A 14 8.28 -2.43 9.61
CA ASP A 14 7.35 -2.68 8.52
C ASP A 14 7.44 -1.60 7.44
N ARG A 15 6.92 -1.95 6.26
CA ARG A 15 7.01 -1.10 5.07
C ARG A 15 5.64 -0.97 4.43
N VAL A 16 5.41 0.21 3.85
CA VAL A 16 4.22 0.48 3.06
C VAL A 16 4.23 -0.36 1.78
N LEU A 17 3.08 -0.97 1.48
CA LEU A 17 2.79 -1.80 0.33
C LEU A 17 1.90 -1.08 -0.68
N GLN A 18 0.93 -0.31 -0.20
CA GLN A 18 -0.01 0.45 -1.00
C GLN A 18 -0.30 1.80 -0.33
N ILE A 19 -0.53 2.81 -1.17
CA ILE A 19 -1.02 4.13 -0.75
C ILE A 19 -2.31 4.40 -1.52
N GLY A 20 -3.39 4.66 -0.78
CA GLY A 20 -4.65 5.19 -1.28
C GLY A 20 -4.82 6.65 -0.88
N VAL A 21 -5.12 7.51 -1.84
CA VAL A 21 -5.37 8.94 -1.62
C VAL A 21 -6.71 9.32 -2.23
N VAL A 22 -7.54 9.98 -1.43
CA VAL A 22 -8.81 10.58 -1.88
C VAL A 22 -8.81 12.05 -1.51
N VAL A 23 -8.97 12.91 -2.52
CA VAL A 23 -9.24 14.34 -2.34
C VAL A 23 -10.74 14.53 -2.45
N ALA A 24 -11.34 15.05 -1.39
CA ALA A 24 -12.77 15.30 -1.30
C ALA A 24 -13.03 16.73 -0.83
N ARG A 25 -14.15 17.30 -1.27
CA ARG A 25 -14.63 18.63 -0.86
C ARG A 25 -15.33 18.55 0.50
N GLY A 26 -15.59 19.72 1.09
CA GLY A 26 -16.25 19.83 2.40
C GLY A 26 -17.68 19.26 2.43
N ASP A 27 -18.31 19.10 1.26
CA ASP A 27 -19.63 18.47 1.11
C ASP A 27 -19.56 16.93 0.94
N GLY A 28 -18.35 16.35 1.00
CA GLY A 28 -18.12 14.92 0.85
C GLY A 28 -18.00 14.46 -0.61
N SER A 29 -18.15 15.34 -1.61
CA SER A 29 -17.92 14.97 -3.01
C SER A 29 -16.45 14.65 -3.27
N VAL A 30 -16.19 13.56 -4.00
CA VAL A 30 -14.83 13.14 -4.36
C VAL A 30 -14.37 13.86 -5.61
N GLU A 31 -13.24 14.56 -5.51
CA GLU A 31 -12.63 15.30 -6.62
C GLU A 31 -11.56 14.46 -7.33
N HIS A 32 -10.70 13.82 -6.56
CA HIS A 32 -9.63 12.96 -7.09
C HIS A 32 -9.43 11.71 -6.26
N GLN A 33 -9.02 10.63 -6.93
CA GLN A 33 -8.63 9.38 -6.31
C GLN A 33 -7.33 8.90 -6.95
N PHE A 34 -6.43 8.37 -6.13
CA PHE A 34 -5.18 7.79 -6.56
C PHE A 34 -4.87 6.56 -5.72
N VAL A 35 -4.51 5.46 -6.37
CA VAL A 35 -4.08 4.23 -5.70
C VAL A 35 -2.84 3.72 -6.40
N THR A 36 -1.81 3.42 -5.61
CA THR A 36 -0.60 2.79 -6.14
C THR A 36 -0.03 1.79 -5.18
N TYR A 37 0.59 0.75 -5.74
CA TYR A 37 1.44 -0.17 -5.00
C TYR A 37 2.87 0.36 -5.00
N LEU A 38 3.61 0.10 -3.92
CA LEU A 38 5.04 0.37 -3.86
C LEU A 38 5.82 -0.87 -4.30
N LYS A 39 6.71 -0.68 -5.28
CA LYS A 39 7.49 -1.75 -5.86
C LYS A 39 8.60 -2.17 -4.93
N ARG A 40 8.65 -3.47 -4.66
CA ARG A 40 9.75 -4.11 -3.94
C ARG A 40 10.25 -5.31 -4.71
N LEU A 41 11.55 -5.30 -4.99
CA LEU A 41 12.25 -6.33 -5.74
C LEU A 41 12.88 -7.39 -4.83
N THR A 42 13.25 -7.00 -3.61
CA THR A 42 13.85 -7.87 -2.61
C THR A 42 12.85 -8.17 -1.49
N TRP A 43 11.94 -9.10 -1.78
CA TRP A 43 11.38 -9.92 -0.71
C TRP A 43 12.44 -10.99 -0.48
N GLY A 44 13.12 -11.00 0.66
CA GLY A 44 13.95 -12.15 1.02
C GLY A 44 13.11 -13.44 1.05
N PHE A 45 13.62 -14.52 1.65
CA PHE A 45 12.81 -15.72 1.89
C PHE A 45 11.54 -15.46 2.75
N GLY A 46 11.32 -14.23 3.23
CA GLY A 46 10.16 -13.80 4.00
C GLY A 46 8.86 -13.62 3.20
N HIS A 47 7.76 -13.63 3.95
CA HIS A 47 6.41 -13.35 3.47
C HIS A 47 6.24 -11.85 3.16
N VAL A 48 5.22 -11.50 2.35
CA VAL A 48 4.82 -10.09 2.14
C VAL A 48 4.43 -9.45 3.49
N GLY A 49 4.11 -10.26 4.51
CA GLY A 49 3.49 -9.80 5.74
C GLY A 49 1.99 -9.59 5.51
N ALA A 50 1.20 -9.67 6.59
CA ALA A 50 -0.25 -9.36 6.67
C ALA A 50 -1.16 -9.80 5.50
N PHE A 51 -0.77 -10.79 4.68
CA PHE A 51 -1.51 -11.19 3.48
C PHE A 51 -2.95 -11.62 3.77
N HIS A 52 -3.20 -12.30 4.89
CA HIS A 52 -4.54 -12.71 5.29
C HIS A 52 -5.42 -11.53 5.74
N VAL A 53 -4.85 -10.34 5.92
CA VAL A 53 -5.56 -9.09 6.24
C VAL A 53 -5.87 -8.32 4.95
N HIS A 54 -4.84 -7.99 4.16
CA HIS A 54 -4.96 -7.06 3.03
C HIS A 54 -4.98 -7.74 1.63
N GLY A 55 -4.66 -9.04 1.53
CA GLY A 55 -4.72 -9.80 0.27
C GLY A 55 -3.71 -9.41 -0.83
N ILE A 56 -2.68 -8.62 -0.51
CA ILE A 56 -1.71 -8.09 -1.48
C ILE A 56 -0.64 -9.12 -1.77
N THR A 57 -0.46 -9.43 -3.04
CA THR A 57 0.49 -10.42 -3.52
C THR A 57 1.79 -9.78 -4.02
N ARG A 58 2.88 -10.55 -4.04
CA ARG A 58 4.15 -10.13 -4.67
C ARG A 58 3.98 -9.70 -6.13
N ARG A 59 3.00 -10.25 -6.86
CA ARG A 59 2.75 -9.91 -8.26
C ARG A 59 2.22 -8.48 -8.43
N GLN A 60 1.33 -8.03 -7.54
CA GLN A 60 0.85 -6.64 -7.53
C GLN A 60 2.01 -5.67 -7.27
N LEU A 61 2.84 -5.98 -6.28
CA LEU A 61 3.97 -5.15 -5.87
C LEU A 61 5.02 -5.00 -6.98
N ARG A 62 5.30 -6.05 -7.77
CA ARG A 62 6.24 -5.95 -8.91
C ARG A 62 5.84 -4.92 -9.97
N LYS A 63 4.56 -4.58 -10.06
CA LYS A 63 4.00 -3.58 -10.99
C LYS A 63 3.85 -2.19 -10.37
N GLY A 64 4.19 -2.04 -9.09
CA GLY A 64 4.07 -0.78 -8.37
C GLY A 64 5.03 0.30 -8.84
N MET A 65 4.82 1.51 -8.32
CA MET A 65 5.73 2.64 -8.43
C MET A 65 7.02 2.36 -7.64
N LYS A 66 8.17 2.84 -8.12
CA LYS A 66 9.40 2.79 -7.29
C LYS A 66 9.19 3.71 -6.07
N PRO A 67 9.51 3.26 -4.84
CA PRO A 67 9.48 4.12 -3.66
C PRO A 67 10.39 5.34 -3.82
#